data_AF-X1DPX2-F1
#
_entry.id   AF-X1DPX2-F1
#
_cell.length_a   1.000
_cell.length_b   1.000
_cell.length_c   1.000
_cell.angle_alpha   90.00
_cell.angle_beta   90.00
_cell.angle_gamma   90.00
#
_symmetry.space_group_name_H-M   'P 1'
#
loop_
_entity.id
_entity.type
_entity.pdbx_description
1 polymer ?
#
loop_
_entity_poly.entity_id
_entity_poly.type
_entity_poly.pdbx_seq_one_letter_code
_entity_poly.pdbx_strand_id
1 'polypeptide(L)'
;MAKKVVKKRVTKKSRAVAARDAEVKAVVRDLEAKPEHVQLVETLYTSLRKSVAGLIKDEGVSAANIIVIIDTAMKLAGKLRTLDGVEKKAVVITVVKKLIEESDLKPEDEAVVQILAERALDPAIDQLFAMAPELYGKVKAGCLGLCKR
;
A
#
# COMPACT_ATOMS: atom_id res chain seq x y z
N MET A 1 -7.07 -36.91 -19.04
CA MET A 1 -7.94 -36.23 -18.05
C MET A 1 -7.13 -35.19 -17.26
N ALA A 2 -7.09 -33.92 -17.68
CA ALA A 2 -6.18 -32.90 -17.10
C ALA A 2 -6.86 -31.57 -16.68
N LYS A 3 -8.18 -31.57 -16.41
CA LYS A 3 -8.95 -30.33 -16.11
C LYS A 3 -9.17 -30.04 -14.62
N LYS A 4 -8.78 -30.92 -13.68
CA LYS A 4 -9.14 -30.80 -12.25
C LYS A 4 -8.10 -30.09 -11.35
N VAL A 5 -6.84 -29.97 -11.78
CA VAL A 5 -5.76 -29.44 -10.92
C VAL A 5 -5.66 -27.91 -10.97
N VAL A 6 -5.99 -27.28 -12.10
CA VAL A 6 -5.90 -25.82 -12.29
C VAL A 6 -6.95 -25.08 -11.45
N LYS A 7 -8.19 -25.58 -11.42
CA LYS A 7 -9.30 -24.95 -10.67
C LYS A 7 -9.05 -24.86 -9.15
N LYS A 8 -8.34 -25.82 -8.55
CA LYS A 8 -8.06 -25.86 -7.10
C LYS A 8 -6.96 -24.89 -6.66
N ARG A 9 -6.00 -24.54 -7.53
CA ARG A 9 -4.94 -23.57 -7.19
C ARG A 9 -5.43 -22.13 -7.29
N VAL A 10 -6.28 -21.84 -8.28
CA VAL A 10 -6.87 -20.51 -8.47
C VAL A 10 -7.78 -20.14 -7.30
N THR A 11 -8.63 -21.06 -6.83
CA THR A 11 -9.56 -20.81 -5.71
C THR A 11 -8.87 -20.66 -4.34
N LYS A 12 -7.71 -21.29 -4.15
CA LYS A 12 -6.94 -21.15 -2.90
C LYS A 12 -6.17 -19.82 -2.83
N LYS A 13 -5.64 -19.36 -3.97
CA LYS A 13 -4.94 -18.07 -4.09
C LYS A 13 -5.91 -16.90 -3.91
N SER A 14 -7.11 -16.97 -4.49
CA SER A 14 -8.12 -15.92 -4.34
C SER A 14 -8.70 -15.82 -2.92
N ARG A 15 -8.85 -16.93 -2.19
CA ARG A 15 -9.21 -16.90 -0.75
C ARG A 15 -8.13 -16.28 0.13
N ALA A 16 -6.86 -16.52 -0.17
CA ALA A 16 -5.74 -15.96 0.59
C ALA A 16 -5.60 -14.45 0.38
N VAL A 17 -5.88 -13.96 -0.84
CA VAL A 17 -5.91 -12.51 -1.14
C VAL A 17 -7.09 -11.84 -0.43
N ALA A 18 -8.29 -12.42 -0.51
CA ALA A 18 -9.47 -11.86 0.16
C ALA A 18 -9.34 -11.85 1.70
N ALA A 19 -8.68 -12.86 2.29
CA ALA A 19 -8.40 -12.87 3.72
C ALA A 19 -7.40 -11.77 4.12
N ARG A 20 -6.40 -11.51 3.27
CA ARG A 20 -5.42 -10.43 3.49
C ARG A 20 -6.03 -9.05 3.35
N ASP A 21 -6.88 -8.84 2.35
CA ASP A 21 -7.61 -7.58 2.20
C ASP A 21 -8.52 -7.30 3.41
N ALA A 22 -9.14 -8.35 3.98
CA ALA A 22 -9.97 -8.23 5.17
C ALA A 22 -9.14 -7.94 6.43
N GLU A 23 -7.97 -8.57 6.57
CA GLU A 23 -7.03 -8.35 7.67
C GLU A 23 -6.46 -6.92 7.63
N VAL A 24 -6.04 -6.43 6.46
CA VAL A 24 -5.59 -5.04 6.28
C VAL A 24 -6.73 -4.07 6.60
N LYS A 25 -7.95 -4.33 6.15
CA LYS A 25 -9.12 -3.47 6.47
C LYS A 25 -9.44 -3.42 7.96
N ALA A 26 -9.33 -4.55 8.66
CA ALA A 26 -9.55 -4.62 10.09
C ALA A 26 -8.45 -3.83 10.84
N VAL A 27 -7.19 -4.03 10.46
CA VAL A 27 -6.05 -3.28 11.01
C VAL A 27 -6.19 -1.78 10.77
N VAL A 28 -6.54 -1.34 9.55
CA VAL A 28 -6.79 0.09 9.26
C VAL A 28 -7.85 0.67 10.20
N ARG A 29 -8.96 -0.03 10.42
CA ARG A 29 -10.01 0.41 11.36
C ARG A 29 -9.53 0.49 12.81
N ASP A 30 -8.77 -0.51 13.26
CA ASP A 30 -8.25 -0.56 14.63
C ASP A 30 -7.15 0.50 14.85
N LEU A 31 -6.41 0.84 13.80
CA LEU A 31 -5.39 1.88 13.79
C LEU A 31 -6.00 3.29 13.77
N GLU A 32 -7.08 3.50 13.02
CA GLU A 32 -7.84 4.77 13.02
C GLU A 32 -8.45 5.10 14.39
N ALA A 33 -8.67 4.09 15.25
CA ALA A 33 -9.19 4.28 16.60
C ALA A 33 -8.13 4.74 17.63
N LYS A 34 -6.83 4.69 17.30
CA LYS A 34 -5.74 5.06 18.22
C LYS A 34 -5.24 6.50 17.94
N PRO A 35 -5.30 7.42 18.91
CA PRO A 35 -4.93 8.82 18.69
C PRO A 35 -3.44 9.02 18.33
N GLU A 36 -2.56 8.17 18.85
CA GLU A 36 -1.13 8.10 18.50
C GLU A 36 -0.89 7.74 17.02
N HIS A 37 -1.77 6.94 16.44
CA HIS A 37 -1.63 6.49 15.06
C HIS A 37 -2.16 7.53 14.06
N VAL A 38 -3.20 8.27 14.43
CA VAL A 38 -3.68 9.43 13.67
C VAL A 38 -2.57 10.48 13.52
N GLN A 39 -1.81 10.77 14.58
CA GLN A 39 -0.67 11.69 14.50
C GLN A 39 0.46 11.18 13.59
N LEU A 40 0.73 9.86 13.61
CA LEU A 40 1.71 9.25 12.72
C LEU A 40 1.29 9.36 11.25
N VAL A 41 0.03 9.08 10.95
CA VAL A 41 -0.54 9.22 9.60
C VAL A 41 -0.43 10.67 9.11
N GLU A 42 -0.81 11.66 9.92
CA GLU A 42 -0.71 13.08 9.55
C GLU A 42 0.74 13.55 9.36
N THR A 43 1.65 13.10 10.22
CA THR A 43 3.08 13.42 10.11
C THR A 43 3.66 12.85 8.82
N LEU A 44 3.30 11.61 8.49
CA LEU A 44 3.76 10.93 7.29
C LEU A 44 3.14 11.53 6.04
N TYR A 45 1.86 11.89 6.08
CA TYR A 45 1.17 12.62 5.02
C TYR A 45 1.84 13.96 4.73
N THR A 46 2.10 14.76 5.76
CA THR A 46 2.80 16.06 5.61
C THR A 46 4.21 15.88 5.04
N SER A 47 4.93 14.86 5.52
CA SER A 47 6.28 14.53 5.03
C SER A 47 6.27 14.05 3.59
N LEU A 48 5.29 13.24 3.21
CA LEU A 48 5.11 12.77 1.85
C LEU A 48 4.82 13.95 0.93
N ARG A 49 3.79 14.75 1.25
CA ARG A 49 3.38 15.91 0.45
C ARG A 49 4.55 16.88 0.24
N LYS A 50 5.38 17.11 1.25
CA LYS A 50 6.61 17.91 1.12
C LYS A 50 7.65 17.25 0.21
N SER A 51 7.83 15.94 0.31
CA SER A 51 8.83 15.19 -0.47
C SER A 51 8.46 15.09 -1.96
N VAL A 52 7.17 14.98 -2.26
CA VAL A 52 6.65 14.93 -3.64
C VAL A 52 6.09 16.27 -4.13
N ALA A 53 6.30 17.36 -3.39
CA ALA A 53 5.71 18.67 -3.72
C ALA A 53 6.12 19.17 -5.11
N GLY A 54 7.39 19.01 -5.49
CA GLY A 54 7.86 19.38 -6.84
C GLY A 54 7.19 18.55 -7.93
N LEU A 55 7.14 17.23 -7.73
CA LEU A 55 6.50 16.28 -8.64
C LEU A 55 5.01 16.59 -8.84
N ILE A 56 4.28 16.85 -7.75
CA ILE A 56 2.85 17.21 -7.80
C ILE A 56 2.65 18.58 -8.45
N LYS A 57 3.53 19.55 -8.18
CA LYS A 57 3.41 20.90 -8.74
C LYS A 57 3.65 20.93 -10.25
N ASP A 58 4.59 20.12 -10.74
CA ASP A 58 4.99 20.12 -12.14
C ASP A 58 4.09 19.20 -13.00
N GLU A 59 3.65 18.06 -12.46
CA GLU A 59 2.95 17.02 -13.25
C GLU A 59 1.54 16.70 -12.76
N GLY A 60 1.15 17.15 -11.55
CA GLY A 60 -0.03 16.67 -10.85
C GLY A 60 0.16 15.27 -10.28
N VAL A 61 -0.87 14.69 -9.66
CA VAL A 61 -0.89 13.25 -9.38
C VAL A 61 -1.44 12.53 -10.61
N SER A 62 -0.66 11.61 -11.18
CA SER A 62 -0.98 10.90 -12.43
C SER A 62 -0.61 9.43 -12.34
N ALA A 63 -1.09 8.63 -13.31
CA ALA A 63 -0.71 7.22 -13.40
C ALA A 63 0.81 7.04 -13.63
N ALA A 64 1.47 8.03 -14.25
CA ALA A 64 2.90 8.00 -14.53
C ALA A 64 3.76 8.12 -13.26
N ASN A 65 3.29 8.85 -12.26
CA ASN A 65 4.08 9.20 -11.09
C ASN A 65 3.58 8.57 -9.78
N ILE A 66 2.43 7.90 -9.79
CA ILE A 66 1.85 7.25 -8.60
C ILE A 66 2.77 6.19 -7.99
N ILE A 67 3.55 5.46 -8.79
CA ILE A 67 4.51 4.47 -8.29
C ILE A 67 5.64 5.15 -7.50
N VAL A 68 6.10 6.32 -7.96
CA VAL A 68 7.12 7.12 -7.27
C VAL A 68 6.59 7.65 -5.94
N ILE A 69 5.32 8.08 -5.93
CA ILE A 69 4.63 8.52 -4.71
C ILE A 69 4.52 7.38 -3.71
N ILE A 70 4.10 6.18 -4.14
CA ILE A 70 4.00 4.99 -3.29
C ILE A 70 5.37 4.60 -2.72
N ASP A 71 6.41 4.54 -3.56
CA ASP A 71 7.78 4.24 -3.12
C ASP A 71 8.26 5.26 -2.06
N THR A 72 8.02 6.55 -2.29
CA THR A 72 8.38 7.60 -1.35
C THR A 72 7.64 7.44 -0.02
N ALA A 73 6.35 7.14 -0.04
CA ALA A 73 5.55 6.87 1.14
C ALA A 73 6.08 5.66 1.92
N MET A 74 6.46 4.58 1.23
CA MET A 74 7.07 3.40 1.83
C MET A 74 8.43 3.70 2.48
N LYS A 75 9.29 4.50 1.83
CA LYS A 75 10.57 4.94 2.40
C LYS A 75 10.37 5.75 3.69
N LEU A 76 9.36 6.60 3.72
CA LEU A 76 9.01 7.38 4.91
C LEU A 76 8.47 6.47 6.02
N ALA A 77 7.58 5.54 5.70
CA ALA A 77 7.03 4.57 6.65
C ALA A 77 8.10 3.62 7.20
N GLY A 78 9.12 3.29 6.42
CA GLY A 78 10.28 2.50 6.85
C GLY A 78 10.98 3.11 8.08
N LYS A 79 10.95 4.44 8.24
CA LYS A 79 11.55 5.16 9.38
C LYS A 79 10.75 5.02 10.67
N LEU A 80 9.48 4.60 10.61
CA LEU A 80 8.64 4.37 11.78
C LEU A 80 9.03 3.05 12.45
N ARG A 81 9.93 3.10 13.43
CA ARG A 81 10.42 1.89 14.12
C ARG A 81 9.40 1.26 15.06
N THR A 82 8.38 2.02 15.45
CA THR A 82 7.31 1.61 16.37
C THR A 82 6.22 0.77 15.70
N LEU A 83 6.15 0.79 14.37
CA LEU A 83 5.16 0.04 13.61
C LEU A 83 5.75 -1.22 13.01
N ASP A 84 4.95 -2.28 12.98
CA ASP A 84 5.29 -3.49 12.24
C ASP A 84 5.03 -3.32 10.73
N GLY A 85 5.31 -4.35 9.95
CA GLY A 85 5.16 -4.27 8.50
C GLY A 85 3.73 -4.16 7.99
N VAL A 86 2.76 -4.75 8.69
CA VAL A 86 1.35 -4.69 8.32
C VAL A 86 0.81 -3.31 8.66
N GLU A 87 1.18 -2.77 9.83
CA GLU A 87 0.83 -1.41 10.24
C GLU A 87 1.46 -0.37 9.31
N LYS A 88 2.74 -0.52 8.93
CA LYS A 88 3.38 0.35 7.94
C LYS A 88 2.66 0.34 6.60
N LYS A 89 2.29 -0.85 6.12
CA LYS A 89 1.52 -0.99 4.88
C LYS A 89 0.17 -0.28 4.98
N ALA A 90 -0.55 -0.48 6.08
CA ALA A 90 -1.81 0.21 6.34
C ALA A 90 -1.64 1.74 6.32
N VAL A 91 -0.63 2.27 7.02
CA VAL A 91 -0.32 3.72 7.01
C VAL A 91 -0.02 4.22 5.60
N VAL A 92 0.81 3.52 4.84
CA VAL A 92 1.16 3.92 3.47
C VAL A 92 -0.09 3.96 2.59
N ILE A 93 -0.95 2.93 2.68
CA ILE A 93 -2.21 2.88 1.93
C ILE A 93 -3.08 4.09 2.27
N THR A 94 -3.30 4.36 3.57
CA THR A 94 -4.13 5.47 4.03
C THR A 94 -3.58 6.82 3.55
N VAL A 95 -2.26 7.03 3.70
CA VAL A 95 -1.60 8.28 3.32
C VAL A 95 -1.66 8.52 1.81
N VAL A 96 -1.41 7.49 1.00
CA VAL A 96 -1.45 7.64 -0.46
C VAL A 96 -2.88 7.85 -0.95
N LYS A 97 -3.87 7.15 -0.38
CA LYS A 97 -5.28 7.40 -0.70
C LYS A 97 -5.71 8.81 -0.37
N LYS A 98 -5.37 9.30 0.83
CA LYS A 98 -5.63 10.70 1.24
C LYS A 98 -5.00 11.69 0.26
N LEU A 99 -3.77 11.43 -0.20
CA LEU A 99 -3.11 12.28 -1.19
C LEU A 99 -3.86 12.30 -2.53
N ILE A 100 -4.32 11.15 -3.02
CA ILE A 100 -5.08 11.05 -4.26
C ILE A 100 -6.42 11.80 -4.14
N GLU A 101 -7.13 11.61 -3.03
CA GLU A 101 -8.43 12.26 -2.76
C GLU A 101 -8.31 13.79 -2.64
N GLU A 102 -7.21 14.30 -2.09
CA GLU A 102 -6.95 15.75 -1.99
C GLU A 102 -6.28 16.35 -3.23
N SER A 103 -5.91 15.53 -4.22
CA SER A 103 -5.23 16.00 -5.43
C SER A 103 -6.21 16.26 -6.55
N ASP A 104 -5.98 17.35 -7.29
CA ASP A 104 -6.73 17.65 -8.50
C ASP A 104 -6.18 16.77 -9.63
N LEU A 105 -6.88 15.66 -9.90
CA LEU A 105 -6.48 14.70 -10.91
C LEU A 105 -6.86 15.21 -12.31
N LYS A 106 -5.98 15.00 -13.29
CA LYS A 106 -6.35 15.26 -14.68
C LYS A 106 -7.47 14.28 -15.07
N PRO A 107 -8.48 14.71 -15.85
CA PRO A 107 -9.60 13.84 -16.25
C PRO A 107 -9.17 12.55 -16.96
N GLU A 108 -8.06 12.62 -17.69
CA GLU A 108 -7.45 11.49 -18.41
C GLU A 108 -6.80 10.44 -17.48
N ASP A 109 -6.34 10.86 -16.30
CA ASP A 109 -5.69 10.00 -15.31
C ASP A 109 -6.64 9.58 -14.18
N GLU A 110 -7.73 10.30 -13.96
CA GLU A 110 -8.63 10.14 -12.82
C GLU A 110 -9.11 8.69 -12.66
N ALA A 111 -9.66 8.10 -13.72
CA ALA A 111 -10.15 6.72 -13.69
C ALA A 111 -9.03 5.71 -13.43
N VAL A 112 -7.84 5.93 -14.00
CA VAL A 112 -6.69 5.02 -13.85
C VAL A 112 -6.14 5.10 -12.43
N VAL A 113 -5.95 6.31 -11.91
CA VAL A 113 -5.43 6.56 -10.57
C VAL A 113 -6.42 6.04 -9.51
N GLN A 114 -7.73 6.23 -9.70
CA GLN A 114 -8.74 5.66 -8.80
C GLN A 114 -8.72 4.13 -8.83
N ILE A 115 -8.66 3.49 -10.01
CA ILE A 115 -8.55 2.03 -10.12
C ILE A 115 -7.27 1.53 -9.43
N LEU A 116 -6.16 2.23 -9.59
CA LEU A 116 -4.91 1.92 -8.91
C LEU A 116 -5.08 2.03 -7.39
N ALA A 117 -5.67 3.11 -6.89
CA ALA A 117 -5.92 3.34 -5.46
C ALA A 117 -6.81 2.25 -4.83
N GLU A 118 -7.83 1.79 -5.55
CA GLU A 118 -8.79 0.81 -5.05
C GLU A 118 -8.30 -0.64 -5.15
N ARG A 119 -7.60 -0.99 -6.23
CA ARG A 119 -7.33 -2.39 -6.57
C ARG A 119 -5.87 -2.77 -6.74
N ALA A 120 -5.00 -1.81 -7.05
CA ALA A 120 -3.60 -2.09 -7.33
C ALA A 120 -2.64 -1.59 -6.24
N LEU A 121 -3.08 -0.67 -5.38
CA LEU A 121 -2.22 -0.03 -4.38
C LEU A 121 -1.64 -1.05 -3.40
N ASP A 122 -2.50 -1.90 -2.86
CA ASP A 122 -2.14 -2.96 -1.92
C ASP A 122 -1.14 -3.97 -2.54
N PRO A 123 -1.43 -4.60 -3.70
CA PRO A 123 -0.48 -5.51 -4.32
C PRO A 123 0.80 -4.82 -4.84
N ALA A 124 0.74 -3.54 -5.24
CA ALA A 124 1.93 -2.78 -5.65
C ALA A 124 2.87 -2.55 -4.46
N ILE A 125 2.33 -2.19 -3.30
CA ILE A 125 3.11 -2.07 -2.05
C ILE A 125 3.72 -3.42 -1.68
N ASP A 126 2.96 -4.51 -1.77
CA ASP A 126 3.49 -5.87 -1.53
C ASP A 126 4.63 -6.24 -2.48
N GLN A 127 4.52 -5.89 -3.77
CA GLN A 127 5.58 -6.14 -4.74
C GLN A 127 6.83 -5.31 -4.46
N LEU A 128 6.67 -4.02 -4.14
CA LEU A 128 7.80 -3.14 -3.80
C LEU A 128 8.53 -3.64 -2.54
N PHE A 129 7.78 -4.09 -1.53
CA PHE A 129 8.36 -4.72 -0.33
C PHE A 129 9.11 -6.02 -0.66
N ALA A 130 8.55 -6.86 -1.53
CA ALA A 130 9.18 -8.12 -1.94
C ALA A 130 10.47 -7.89 -2.74
N MET A 131 10.53 -6.82 -3.54
CA MET A 131 11.71 -6.48 -4.35
C MET A 131 12.85 -5.88 -3.53
N ALA A 132 12.57 -5.10 -2.50
CA ALA A 132 13.61 -4.47 -1.68
C ALA A 132 13.31 -4.50 -0.18
N PRO A 133 13.27 -5.69 0.45
CA PRO A 133 12.95 -5.84 1.87
C PRO A 133 13.96 -5.15 2.80
N GLU A 134 15.19 -4.96 2.34
CA GLU A 134 16.26 -4.29 3.10
C GLU A 134 16.06 -2.77 3.22
N LEU A 135 15.35 -2.15 2.27
CA LEU A 135 15.13 -0.70 2.23
C LEU A 135 13.94 -0.24 3.09
N TYR A 136 12.94 -1.11 3.30
CA TYR A 136 11.68 -0.74 3.96
C TYR A 136 11.50 -1.37 5.36
N GLY A 137 12.48 -2.17 5.78
CA GLY A 137 12.49 -2.85 7.08
C GLY A 137 11.90 -4.26 7.03
N LYS A 138 12.44 -5.15 7.86
CA LYS A 138 11.98 -6.55 7.97
C LYS A 138 10.57 -6.58 8.55
N VAL A 139 9.56 -6.70 7.70
CA VAL A 139 8.29 -7.29 8.12
C VAL A 139 8.63 -8.71 8.55
N LYS A 140 8.41 -9.07 9.83
CA LYS A 140 8.37 -10.49 10.19
C LYS A 140 7.31 -11.08 9.28
N ALA A 141 7.73 -11.87 8.31
CA ALA A 141 6.84 -12.50 7.35
C ALA A 141 5.85 -13.36 8.15
N GLY A 142 4.71 -12.77 8.50
CA GLY A 142 3.48 -13.49 8.79
C GLY A 142 3.09 -14.18 7.48
N CYS A 143 3.75 -15.31 7.24
CA CYS A 143 3.48 -16.28 6.20
C CYS A 143 2.99 -15.69 4.87
N LEU A 144 3.93 -15.33 4.00
CA LEU A 144 3.73 -15.17 2.54
C LEU A 144 3.47 -16.53 1.83
N GLY A 145 2.73 -17.44 2.46
CA GLY A 145 2.18 -18.66 1.83
C GLY A 145 3.16 -19.66 1.22
N LEU A 146 4.47 -19.55 1.46
CA LEU A 146 5.52 -20.35 0.81
C LEU A 146 6.29 -21.31 1.74
N CYS A 147 5.96 -21.40 3.03
CA CYS A 147 6.51 -22.46 3.88
C CYS A 147 5.77 -23.78 3.61
N LYS A 148 6.25 -24.51 2.59
CA LYS A 148 5.95 -25.91 2.35
C LYS A 148 7.27 -26.71 2.31
N ARG A 149 7.79 -27.02 3.50
CA ARG A 149 8.10 -28.37 4.02
C ARG A 149 9.04 -28.23 5.20
#